data_AF-Q844V7-F1
#
_entry.id   AF-Q844V7-F1
#
_cell.length_a   1.000
_cell.length_b   1.000
_cell.length_c   1.000
_cell.angle_alpha   90.00
_cell.angle_beta   90.00
_cell.angle_gamma   90.00
#
_symmetry.space_group_name_H-M   'P 1'
#
loop_
_entity.id
_entity.type
_entity.pdbx_description
1 polymer ?
#
loop_
_entity_poly.entity_id
_entity_poly.type
_entity_poly.pdbx_seq_one_letter_code
_entity_poly.pdbx_strand_id
1 'polypeptide(L)'
;YVGQEKLRPATGWLPLAFALDWTRPVRQMNGTSFFYAHTDQWRYESLRMSEILSPLAPDGDWSGSMLDYNAKAERMGWLPSAPQFDANPIEWGNKLHASGDNPAEAIAGAFKSGELKPSSLDPDNPVNWPRNMFFWRSNVLGASGKGHEYFLKHLVGSMHGVVGTDEEAAGHDRPRDVVWRDEAPVGKLDLMVTVDLRMSTTSIYSDIVLPTATWYEK
;
A
#
# COMPACT_ATOMS: atom_id res chain seq x y z
N TYR A 1 -14.84 -5.37 23.03
CA TYR A 1 -13.40 -5.73 23.03
C TYR A 1 -13.08 -6.41 21.70
N VAL A 2 -12.00 -6.02 21.02
CA VAL A 2 -11.54 -6.59 19.75
C VAL A 2 -10.10 -7.14 19.93
N GLY A 3 -9.11 -6.64 19.18
CA GLY A 3 -7.69 -6.90 19.46
C GLY A 3 -7.14 -6.11 20.66
N GLN A 4 -5.90 -6.44 21.04
CA GLN A 4 -5.17 -5.78 22.13
C GLN A 4 -4.49 -4.48 21.65
N GLU A 5 -5.29 -3.48 21.28
CA GLU A 5 -4.77 -2.20 20.77
C GLU A 5 -4.11 -1.33 21.85
N LYS A 6 -4.55 -1.48 23.12
CA LYS A 6 -4.24 -0.52 24.18
C LYS A 6 -2.83 -0.65 24.69
N LEU A 7 -1.89 -0.01 23.99
CA LEU A 7 -0.53 0.20 24.45
C LEU A 7 -0.50 1.34 25.48
N ARG A 8 -0.58 1.00 26.77
CA ARG A 8 -0.69 1.98 27.87
C ARG A 8 0.41 3.07 27.84
N PRO A 9 1.72 2.76 27.69
CA PRO A 9 2.77 3.77 27.67
C PRO A 9 3.06 4.29 26.25
N ALA A 10 2.03 4.69 25.50
CA ALA A 10 2.17 5.04 24.08
C ALA A 10 3.22 6.13 23.81
N THR A 11 3.26 7.21 24.59
CA THR A 11 4.20 8.33 24.37
C THR A 11 5.65 7.97 24.65
N GLY A 12 5.91 6.96 25.49
CA GLY A 12 7.27 6.44 25.71
C GLY A 12 7.69 5.45 24.62
N TRP A 13 6.76 4.67 24.09
CA TRP A 13 7.04 3.67 23.06
C TRP A 13 7.17 4.27 21.64
N LEU A 14 6.37 5.28 21.30
CA LEU A 14 6.34 5.86 19.94
C LEU A 14 7.71 6.37 19.47
N PRO A 15 8.48 7.13 20.27
CA PRO A 15 9.81 7.57 19.85
C PRO A 15 10.77 6.40 19.60
N LEU A 16 10.74 5.39 20.46
CA LEU A 16 11.57 4.19 20.30
C LEU A 16 11.20 3.40 19.05
N ALA A 17 9.91 3.16 18.82
CA ALA A 17 9.43 2.32 17.72
C ALA A 17 9.64 2.95 16.34
N PHE A 18 9.56 4.28 16.28
CA PHE A 18 9.61 5.05 15.03
C PHE A 18 10.86 5.95 14.95
N ALA A 19 11.87 5.73 15.81
CA ALA A 19 13.10 6.53 15.87
C ALA A 19 12.86 8.06 15.89
N LEU A 20 11.79 8.51 16.56
CA LEU A 20 11.39 9.94 16.57
C LEU A 20 12.31 10.81 17.44
N ASP A 21 13.17 10.18 18.23
CA ASP A 21 14.29 10.79 18.93
C ASP A 21 15.44 11.16 17.98
N TRP A 22 15.54 10.54 16.80
CA TRP A 22 16.56 10.82 15.78
C TRP A 22 16.02 11.62 14.59
N THR A 23 14.85 11.25 14.06
CA THR A 23 14.31 11.86 12.84
C THR A 23 12.79 11.96 12.87
N ARG A 24 12.25 13.02 12.26
CA ARG A 24 10.81 13.30 12.20
C ARG A 24 10.45 13.96 10.88
N PRO A 25 9.32 13.59 10.23
CA PRO A 25 8.38 12.52 10.58
C PRO A 25 8.81 11.14 10.04
N VAL A 26 8.11 10.08 10.45
CA VAL A 26 8.19 8.76 9.82
C VAL A 26 7.12 8.56 8.75
N ARG A 27 7.28 7.51 7.93
CA ARG A 27 6.30 7.09 6.92
C ARG A 27 5.35 6.02 7.48
N GLN A 28 4.27 6.47 8.10
CA GLN A 28 3.16 5.58 8.46
C GLN A 28 2.23 5.38 7.26
N MET A 29 1.65 4.19 7.14
CA MET A 29 0.70 3.84 6.08
C MET A 29 -0.46 3.03 6.64
N ASN A 30 -1.67 3.28 6.15
CA ASN A 30 -2.84 2.48 6.50
C ASN A 30 -2.88 1.18 5.67
N GLY A 31 -2.87 0.04 6.36
CA GLY A 31 -2.69 -1.28 5.72
C GLY A 31 -3.78 -1.65 4.70
N THR A 32 -5.03 -1.24 4.92
CA THR A 32 -6.14 -1.58 4.01
C THR A 32 -5.91 -1.02 2.60
N SER A 33 -5.68 0.29 2.46
CA SER A 33 -5.45 0.91 1.15
C SER A 33 -4.16 0.41 0.51
N PHE A 34 -3.11 0.21 1.32
CA PHE A 34 -1.84 -0.33 0.84
C PHE A 34 -2.00 -1.71 0.20
N PHE A 35 -2.62 -2.66 0.90
CA PHE A 35 -2.80 -4.00 0.33
C PHE A 35 -3.87 -4.03 -0.75
N TYR A 36 -4.92 -3.21 -0.66
CA TYR A 36 -5.91 -3.10 -1.73
C TYR A 36 -5.26 -2.71 -3.06
N ALA A 37 -4.37 -1.72 -3.04
CA ALA A 37 -3.61 -1.27 -4.21
C ALA A 37 -2.56 -2.30 -4.67
N HIS A 38 -1.73 -2.81 -3.76
CA HIS A 38 -0.53 -3.61 -4.13
C HIS A 38 -0.76 -5.12 -4.22
N THR A 39 -1.95 -5.60 -3.89
CA THR A 39 -2.38 -6.98 -4.22
C THR A 39 -3.41 -7.01 -5.34
N ASP A 40 -3.62 -5.86 -5.99
CA ASP A 40 -4.51 -5.66 -7.14
C ASP A 40 -5.96 -6.10 -6.91
N GLN A 41 -6.41 -6.16 -5.66
CA GLN A 41 -7.79 -6.49 -5.31
C GLN A 41 -8.79 -5.52 -5.95
N TRP A 42 -8.37 -4.27 -6.13
CA TRP A 42 -9.15 -3.22 -6.78
C TRP A 42 -9.56 -3.56 -8.22
N ARG A 43 -8.82 -4.42 -8.92
CA ARG A 43 -9.11 -4.84 -10.30
C ARG A 43 -10.32 -5.77 -10.40
N TYR A 44 -10.70 -6.39 -9.28
CA TYR A 44 -11.80 -7.34 -9.18
C TYR A 44 -12.99 -6.76 -8.40
N GLU A 45 -13.01 -5.44 -8.20
CA GLU A 45 -14.04 -4.77 -7.40
C GLU A 45 -15.39 -4.79 -8.11
N SER A 46 -16.39 -5.35 -7.43
CA SER A 46 -17.76 -5.41 -7.95
C SER A 46 -18.68 -4.35 -7.37
N LEU A 47 -18.36 -3.80 -6.18
CA LEU A 47 -19.21 -2.82 -5.54
C LEU A 47 -19.01 -1.44 -6.17
N ARG A 48 -20.08 -0.87 -6.73
CA ARG A 48 -20.01 0.45 -7.36
C ARG A 48 -20.27 1.57 -6.36
N MET A 49 -19.63 2.70 -6.56
CA MET A 49 -19.83 3.89 -5.71
C MET A 49 -21.29 4.37 -5.71
N SER A 50 -22.00 4.20 -6.83
CA SER A 50 -23.42 4.54 -6.95
C SER A 50 -24.34 3.70 -6.04
N GLU A 51 -23.92 2.50 -5.64
CA GLU A 51 -24.73 1.61 -4.79
C GLU A 51 -24.69 2.02 -3.30
N ILE A 52 -23.66 2.76 -2.89
CA ILE A 52 -23.47 3.25 -1.52
C ILE A 52 -23.75 4.74 -1.38
N LEU A 53 -24.08 5.43 -2.48
CA LEU A 53 -24.42 6.84 -2.48
C LEU A 53 -25.84 7.02 -1.88
N SER A 54 -25.97 7.99 -0.97
CA SER A 54 -27.29 8.34 -0.42
C SER A 54 -28.22 8.82 -1.53
N PRO A 55 -29.52 8.43 -1.54
CA PRO A 55 -30.50 8.99 -2.47
C PRO A 55 -30.75 10.50 -2.25
N LEU A 56 -30.22 11.07 -1.16
CA LEU A 56 -30.26 12.50 -0.84
C LEU A 56 -28.91 13.21 -1.08
N ALA A 57 -27.94 12.54 -1.71
CA ALA A 57 -26.67 13.17 -2.05
C ALA A 57 -26.92 14.40 -2.95
N PRO A 58 -26.18 15.50 -2.78
CA PRO A 58 -26.34 16.67 -3.63
C PRO A 58 -25.91 16.34 -5.06
N ASP A 59 -26.46 17.07 -6.01
CA ASP A 59 -26.09 16.95 -7.42
C ASP A 59 -24.58 17.15 -7.61
N GLY A 60 -23.95 16.25 -8.37
CA GLY A 60 -22.51 16.27 -8.61
C GLY A 60 -22.00 15.00 -9.28
N ASP A 61 -20.75 15.02 -9.71
CA ASP A 61 -20.07 13.83 -10.20
C ASP A 61 -19.53 12.99 -9.04
N TRP A 62 -20.27 11.93 -8.72
CA TRP A 62 -19.90 10.92 -7.71
C TRP A 62 -19.30 9.66 -8.32
N SER A 63 -19.06 9.65 -9.62
CA SER A 63 -18.58 8.46 -10.33
C SER A 63 -17.05 8.32 -10.27
N GLY A 64 -16.59 7.10 -10.49
CA GLY A 64 -15.21 6.68 -10.23
C GLY A 64 -15.18 5.38 -9.43
N SER A 65 -14.05 4.69 -9.49
CA SER A 65 -13.81 3.46 -8.73
C SER A 65 -13.52 3.78 -7.25
N MET A 66 -13.59 2.78 -6.37
CA MET A 66 -13.14 2.94 -4.98
C MET A 66 -11.67 3.36 -4.89
N LEU A 67 -10.83 2.86 -5.81
CA LEU A 67 -9.42 3.23 -5.86
C LEU A 67 -9.23 4.71 -6.23
N ASP A 68 -10.04 5.26 -7.14
CA ASP A 68 -10.00 6.69 -7.47
C ASP A 68 -10.29 7.56 -6.24
N TYR A 69 -11.28 7.18 -5.43
CA TYR A 69 -11.58 7.87 -4.17
C TYR A 69 -10.42 7.79 -3.18
N ASN A 70 -9.75 6.65 -3.10
CA ASN A 70 -8.56 6.51 -2.26
C ASN A 70 -7.40 7.38 -2.76
N ALA A 71 -7.08 7.35 -4.06
CA ALA A 71 -6.05 8.20 -4.66
C ALA A 71 -6.37 9.70 -4.52
N LYS A 72 -7.65 10.08 -4.60
CA LYS A 72 -8.13 11.43 -4.32
C LYS A 72 -7.94 11.83 -2.86
N ALA A 73 -8.24 10.94 -1.92
CA ALA A 73 -8.01 11.19 -0.50
C ALA A 73 -6.52 11.36 -0.18
N GLU A 74 -5.65 10.56 -0.80
CA GLU A 74 -4.20 10.68 -0.67
C GLU A 74 -3.66 12.02 -1.17
N ARG A 75 -4.01 12.44 -2.40
CA ARG A 75 -3.54 13.73 -2.96
C ARG A 75 -4.06 14.95 -2.18
N MET A 76 -5.18 14.81 -1.47
CA MET A 76 -5.74 15.84 -0.59
C MET A 76 -5.13 15.83 0.82
N GLY A 77 -4.22 14.91 1.12
CA GLY A 77 -3.58 14.76 2.43
C GLY A 77 -4.51 14.19 3.51
N TRP A 78 -5.62 13.53 3.12
CA TRP A 78 -6.53 12.87 4.05
C TRP A 78 -6.01 11.49 4.48
N LEU A 79 -5.30 10.80 3.57
CA LEU A 79 -4.68 9.51 3.80
C LEU A 79 -3.18 9.59 3.46
N PRO A 80 -2.33 8.77 4.11
CA PRO A 80 -0.94 8.61 3.70
C PRO A 80 -0.82 7.77 2.42
N SER A 81 0.35 7.83 1.77
CA SER A 81 0.70 7.03 0.58
C SER A 81 1.99 6.25 0.82
N ALA A 82 2.05 5.00 0.37
CA ALA A 82 3.29 4.22 0.31
C ALA A 82 3.30 3.27 -0.91
N PRO A 83 4.28 3.40 -1.84
CA PRO A 83 5.18 4.55 -2.06
C PRO A 83 4.47 5.91 -2.14
N GLN A 84 5.21 7.02 -2.13
CA GLN A 84 4.62 8.37 -2.07
C GLN A 84 4.45 9.02 -3.46
N PHE A 85 5.45 8.88 -4.32
CA PHE A 85 5.49 9.44 -5.67
C PHE A 85 6.40 8.60 -6.56
N ASP A 86 6.30 8.80 -7.86
CA ASP A 86 6.91 8.01 -8.94
C ASP A 86 8.41 8.24 -9.17
N ALA A 87 9.13 8.62 -8.12
CA ALA A 87 10.56 8.87 -8.17
C ALA A 87 11.25 8.53 -6.85
N ASN A 88 12.57 8.36 -6.90
CA ASN A 88 13.37 8.11 -5.71
C ASN A 88 13.44 9.37 -4.83
N PRO A 89 12.88 9.36 -3.59
CA PRO A 89 12.87 10.53 -2.73
C PRO A 89 14.27 10.98 -2.28
N ILE A 90 15.26 10.08 -2.30
CA ILE A 90 16.64 10.41 -1.93
C ILE A 90 17.30 11.23 -3.03
N GLU A 91 17.10 10.86 -4.30
CA GLU A 91 17.64 11.60 -5.44
C GLU A 91 17.03 13.00 -5.55
N TRP A 92 15.71 13.11 -5.31
CA TRP A 92 15.05 14.41 -5.18
C TRP A 92 15.61 15.24 -4.04
N GLY A 93 15.85 14.63 -2.88
CA GLY A 93 16.52 15.29 -1.75
C GLY A 93 17.91 15.82 -2.12
N ASN A 94 18.70 15.04 -2.84
CA ASN A 94 20.04 15.45 -3.31
C ASN A 94 19.97 16.60 -4.32
N LYS A 95 19.04 16.54 -5.29
CA LYS A 95 18.80 17.62 -6.27
C LYS A 95 18.43 18.92 -5.57
N LEU A 96 17.50 18.87 -4.62
CA LEU A 96 17.07 20.04 -3.84
C LEU A 96 18.20 20.60 -2.98
N HIS A 97 18.97 19.73 -2.32
CA HIS A 97 20.13 20.16 -1.55
C HIS A 97 21.19 20.88 -2.41
N ALA A 98 21.47 20.37 -3.61
CA ALA A 98 22.45 20.97 -4.52
C ALA A 98 21.97 22.29 -5.14
N SER A 99 20.69 22.40 -5.47
CA SER A 99 20.10 23.63 -6.03
C SER A 99 19.91 24.75 -5.00
N GLY A 100 19.67 24.38 -3.73
CA GLY A 100 19.26 25.32 -2.69
C GLY A 100 17.78 25.72 -2.76
N ASP A 101 16.99 25.10 -3.63
CA ASP A 101 15.56 25.38 -3.79
C ASP A 101 14.78 25.00 -2.53
N ASN A 102 13.69 25.71 -2.27
CA ASN A 102 12.77 25.38 -1.18
C ASN A 102 12.08 24.02 -1.47
N PRO A 103 12.26 22.97 -0.64
CA PRO A 103 11.70 21.66 -0.92
C PRO A 103 10.17 21.62 -1.05
N ALA A 104 9.45 22.40 -0.24
CA ALA A 104 8.00 22.39 -0.24
C ALA A 104 7.45 23.01 -1.54
N GLU A 105 8.03 24.13 -1.97
CA GLU A 105 7.63 24.82 -3.20
C GLU A 105 8.00 24.00 -4.44
N ALA A 106 9.21 23.43 -4.47
CA ALA A 106 9.69 22.63 -5.58
C ALA A 106 8.86 21.35 -5.78
N ILE A 107 8.57 20.61 -4.71
CA ILE A 107 7.76 19.39 -4.79
C ILE A 107 6.30 19.72 -5.16
N ALA A 108 5.71 20.76 -4.55
CA ALA A 108 4.36 21.19 -4.91
C ALA A 108 4.29 21.68 -6.37
N GLY A 109 5.32 22.37 -6.85
CA GLY A 109 5.47 22.78 -8.24
C GLY A 109 5.57 21.58 -9.18
N ALA A 110 6.39 20.59 -8.85
CA ALA A 110 6.57 19.37 -9.63
C ALA A 110 5.27 18.54 -9.74
N PHE A 111 4.48 18.46 -8.66
CA PHE A 111 3.15 17.84 -8.73
C PHE A 111 2.17 18.63 -9.61
N LYS A 112 2.21 19.97 -9.56
CA LYS A 112 1.33 20.82 -10.39
C LYS A 112 1.72 20.78 -11.88
N SER A 113 3.01 20.70 -12.19
CA SER A 113 3.51 20.61 -13.56
C SER A 113 3.38 19.20 -14.14
N GLY A 114 3.27 18.19 -13.29
CA GLY A 114 3.26 16.77 -13.68
C GLY A 114 4.65 16.16 -13.87
N GLU A 115 5.73 16.88 -13.50
CA GLU A 115 7.10 16.31 -13.43
C GLU A 115 7.18 15.18 -12.40
N LEU A 116 6.43 15.32 -11.31
CA LEU A 116 6.28 14.31 -10.27
C LEU A 116 4.81 13.91 -10.19
N LYS A 117 4.52 12.62 -10.04
CA LYS A 117 3.15 12.12 -9.89
C LYS A 117 3.00 11.32 -8.60
N PRO A 118 1.86 11.44 -7.91
CA PRO A 118 1.55 10.53 -6.81
C PRO A 118 1.57 9.08 -7.31
N SER A 119 2.26 8.19 -6.59
CA SER A 119 2.40 6.80 -7.01
C SER A 119 1.07 6.04 -7.00
N SER A 120 0.10 6.50 -6.22
CA SER A 120 -1.26 5.95 -6.21
C SER A 120 -2.06 6.18 -7.49
N LEU A 121 -1.59 7.04 -8.41
CA LEU A 121 -2.19 7.17 -9.73
C LEU A 121 -1.74 6.09 -10.71
N ASP A 122 -0.67 5.34 -10.43
CA ASP A 122 -0.22 4.21 -11.25
C ASP A 122 0.43 3.16 -10.33
N PRO A 123 -0.34 2.47 -9.47
CA PRO A 123 0.18 1.51 -8.49
C PRO A 123 0.74 0.23 -9.15
N ASP A 124 0.43 0.01 -10.44
CA ASP A 124 0.95 -1.07 -11.26
C ASP A 124 2.17 -0.65 -12.09
N ASN A 125 2.76 0.52 -11.80
CA ASN A 125 4.09 0.86 -12.28
C ASN A 125 5.17 0.16 -11.44
N PRO A 126 6.17 -0.50 -12.04
CA PRO A 126 7.27 -1.11 -11.30
C PRO A 126 8.06 -0.16 -10.38
N VAL A 127 8.00 1.15 -10.61
CA VAL A 127 8.62 2.15 -9.72
C VAL A 127 7.74 2.50 -8.50
N ASN A 128 6.46 2.16 -8.54
CA ASN A 128 5.42 2.59 -7.59
C ASN A 128 4.92 1.51 -6.64
N TRP A 129 5.47 0.30 -6.67
CA TRP A 129 5.07 -0.77 -5.75
C TRP A 129 6.18 -1.18 -4.77
N PRO A 130 5.82 -1.75 -3.60
CA PRO A 130 6.81 -2.27 -2.66
C PRO A 130 7.59 -3.43 -3.27
N ARG A 131 8.91 -3.43 -3.05
CA ARG A 131 9.81 -4.50 -3.51
C ARG A 131 10.30 -5.41 -2.39
N ASN A 132 10.44 -4.87 -1.19
CA ASN A 132 10.95 -5.61 -0.04
C ASN A 132 9.93 -5.53 1.09
N MET A 133 9.59 -6.67 1.68
CA MET A 133 8.63 -6.72 2.78
C MET A 133 9.11 -7.61 3.93
N PHE A 134 9.04 -7.06 5.13
CA PHE A 134 9.36 -7.76 6.37
C PHE A 134 8.08 -8.06 7.13
N PHE A 135 7.90 -9.33 7.49
CA PHE A 135 6.85 -9.78 8.37
C PHE A 135 7.46 -10.33 9.65
N TRP A 136 7.11 -9.74 10.80
CA TRP A 136 7.48 -10.28 12.10
C TRP A 136 6.28 -10.17 13.03
N ARG A 137 6.12 -11.17 13.92
CA ARG A 137 4.97 -11.24 14.83
C ARG A 137 3.61 -11.18 14.11
N SER A 138 3.57 -11.63 12.85
CA SER A 138 2.39 -11.60 11.97
C SER A 138 2.38 -12.84 11.08
N ASN A 139 1.21 -13.47 10.95
CA ASN A 139 0.95 -14.53 9.97
C ASN A 139 0.02 -13.99 8.88
N VAL A 140 0.45 -12.95 8.15
CA VAL A 140 -0.40 -12.25 7.17
C VAL A 140 -1.05 -13.19 6.16
N LEU A 141 -0.29 -14.13 5.57
CA LEU A 141 -0.81 -15.01 4.53
C LEU A 141 -1.72 -16.11 5.11
N GLY A 142 -1.53 -16.50 6.37
CA GLY A 142 -2.36 -17.53 7.02
C GLY A 142 -3.45 -17.02 7.96
N ALA A 143 -3.63 -15.70 8.11
CA ALA A 143 -4.59 -15.16 9.08
C ALA A 143 -5.23 -13.83 8.65
N SER A 144 -4.43 -12.76 8.52
CA SER A 144 -4.98 -11.40 8.42
C SER A 144 -5.11 -10.86 6.99
N GLY A 145 -4.52 -11.51 5.99
CA GLY A 145 -4.55 -11.15 4.58
C GLY A 145 -5.89 -11.51 3.95
N LYS A 146 -6.77 -10.50 3.80
CA LYS A 146 -8.05 -10.67 3.10
C LYS A 146 -7.74 -10.69 1.62
N GLY A 147 -8.38 -11.60 0.88
CA GLY A 147 -8.01 -11.83 -0.52
C GLY A 147 -6.71 -12.62 -0.65
N HIS A 148 -6.56 -13.72 0.09
CA HIS A 148 -5.35 -14.55 0.13
C HIS A 148 -4.78 -14.87 -1.27
N GLU A 149 -5.64 -15.29 -2.19
CA GLU A 149 -5.21 -15.65 -3.55
C GLU A 149 -4.66 -14.45 -4.35
N TYR A 150 -5.15 -13.24 -4.06
CA TYR A 150 -4.61 -12.00 -4.67
C TYR A 150 -3.23 -11.66 -4.11
N PHE A 151 -2.98 -11.91 -2.82
CA PHE A 151 -1.62 -11.84 -2.26
C PHE A 151 -0.68 -12.82 -2.98
N LEU A 152 -1.12 -14.08 -3.15
CA LEU A 152 -0.31 -15.09 -3.81
C LEU A 152 -0.01 -14.74 -5.27
N LYS A 153 -1.00 -14.24 -6.01
CA LYS A 153 -0.86 -13.80 -7.41
C LYS A 153 0.00 -12.54 -7.54
N HIS A 154 -0.47 -11.42 -7.01
CA HIS A 154 0.05 -10.11 -7.35
C HIS A 154 1.26 -9.72 -6.50
N LEU A 155 1.32 -10.16 -5.24
CA LEU A 155 2.39 -9.77 -4.33
C LEU A 155 3.54 -10.79 -4.31
N VAL A 156 3.23 -12.08 -4.11
CA VAL A 156 4.22 -13.16 -3.99
C VAL A 156 4.64 -13.71 -5.36
N GLY A 157 3.73 -13.77 -6.34
CA GLY A 157 4.02 -14.35 -7.66
C GLY A 157 4.02 -15.89 -7.67
N SER A 158 3.29 -16.52 -6.75
CA SER A 158 3.14 -17.97 -6.65
C SER A 158 1.88 -18.47 -7.35
N MET A 159 1.70 -19.80 -7.41
CA MET A 159 0.43 -20.38 -7.85
C MET A 159 -0.72 -19.87 -6.98
N HIS A 160 -1.85 -19.58 -7.61
CA HIS A 160 -3.01 -18.99 -6.96
C HIS A 160 -4.32 -19.63 -7.46
N GLY A 161 -5.37 -19.48 -6.67
CA GLY A 161 -6.73 -19.92 -6.94
C GLY A 161 -7.71 -18.81 -7.33
N VAL A 162 -7.24 -17.62 -7.74
CA VAL A 162 -8.12 -16.56 -8.26
C VAL A 162 -8.94 -17.09 -9.46
N VAL A 163 -10.27 -17.10 -9.33
CA VAL A 163 -11.21 -17.57 -10.36
C VAL A 163 -11.80 -16.42 -11.17
N GLY A 164 -11.95 -15.23 -10.57
CA GLY A 164 -12.49 -14.05 -11.24
C GLY A 164 -11.53 -13.48 -12.28
N THR A 165 -12.07 -12.88 -13.33
CA THR A 165 -11.32 -12.17 -14.37
C THR A 165 -11.42 -10.66 -14.13
N ASP A 166 -10.32 -9.94 -14.29
CA ASP A 166 -10.28 -8.47 -14.34
C ASP A 166 -10.55 -7.92 -15.76
N GLU A 167 -10.97 -8.78 -16.69
CA GLU A 167 -11.32 -8.41 -18.05
C GLU A 167 -12.54 -7.50 -18.12
N GLU A 168 -12.58 -6.61 -19.12
CA GLU A 168 -13.68 -5.66 -19.35
C GLU A 168 -15.05 -6.36 -19.47
N ALA A 169 -15.06 -7.59 -19.98
CA ALA A 169 -16.24 -8.43 -20.11
C ALA A 169 -16.91 -8.78 -18.75
N ALA A 170 -16.18 -8.68 -17.64
CA ALA A 170 -16.71 -8.89 -16.29
C ALA A 170 -17.56 -7.71 -15.78
N GLY A 171 -17.59 -6.57 -16.50
CA GLY A 171 -18.48 -5.45 -16.18
C GLY A 171 -18.08 -4.63 -14.97
N HIS A 172 -16.80 -4.69 -14.58
CA HIS A 172 -16.21 -3.87 -13.52
C HIS A 172 -16.01 -2.42 -14.00
N ASP A 173 -16.30 -1.45 -13.14
CA ASP A 173 -16.05 -0.04 -13.44
C ASP A 173 -14.54 0.22 -13.40
N ARG A 174 -13.95 0.48 -14.57
CA ARG A 174 -12.53 0.88 -14.64
C ARG A 174 -12.31 2.20 -13.89
N PRO A 175 -11.14 2.36 -13.23
CA PRO A 175 -10.77 3.63 -12.65
C PRO A 175 -10.69 4.74 -13.70
N ARG A 176 -10.90 5.98 -13.27
CA ARG A 176 -10.82 7.17 -14.13
C ARG A 176 -9.52 7.92 -13.96
N ASP A 177 -9.10 8.10 -12.71
CA ASP A 177 -7.90 8.86 -12.35
C ASP A 177 -6.68 7.93 -12.26
N VAL A 178 -6.88 6.69 -11.80
CA VAL A 178 -5.82 5.69 -11.70
C VAL A 178 -5.61 4.97 -13.03
N VAL A 179 -4.34 4.81 -13.42
CA VAL A 179 -3.94 4.14 -14.65
C VAL A 179 -4.32 2.67 -14.61
N TRP A 180 -5.10 2.24 -15.60
CA TRP A 180 -5.33 0.83 -15.89
C TRP A 180 -4.23 0.29 -16.80
N ARG A 181 -3.55 -0.77 -16.37
CA ARG A 181 -2.64 -1.55 -17.21
C ARG A 181 -3.32 -2.84 -17.62
N ASP A 182 -3.35 -3.15 -18.90
CA ASP A 182 -4.09 -4.32 -19.43
C ASP A 182 -3.61 -5.63 -18.80
N GLU A 183 -2.30 -5.82 -18.69
CA GLU A 183 -1.70 -6.93 -17.97
C GLU A 183 -1.46 -6.54 -16.52
N ALA A 184 -2.18 -7.20 -15.60
CA ALA A 184 -1.97 -7.02 -14.17
C ALA A 184 -0.60 -7.59 -13.75
N PRO A 185 0.21 -6.84 -12.99
CA PRO A 185 1.50 -7.32 -12.50
C PRO A 185 1.36 -8.51 -11.55
N VAL A 186 2.31 -9.45 -11.62
CA VAL A 186 2.39 -10.67 -10.80
C VAL A 186 3.74 -10.68 -10.10
N GLY A 187 3.76 -11.03 -8.81
CA GLY A 187 5.00 -11.08 -8.01
C GLY A 187 5.70 -9.73 -7.86
N LYS A 188 5.01 -8.73 -7.30
CA LYS A 188 5.57 -7.38 -7.09
C LYS A 188 6.74 -7.35 -6.10
N LEU A 189 6.81 -8.29 -5.15
CA LEU A 189 7.93 -8.37 -4.20
C LEU A 189 9.14 -9.03 -4.83
N ASP A 190 10.29 -8.37 -4.69
CA ASP A 190 11.61 -8.93 -4.99
C ASP A 190 12.15 -9.73 -3.79
N LEU A 191 11.72 -9.41 -2.56
CA LEU A 191 12.15 -10.10 -1.34
C LEU A 191 11.09 -10.05 -0.24
N MET A 192 10.72 -11.23 0.25
CA MET A 192 9.86 -11.44 1.41
C MET A 192 10.62 -12.12 2.55
N VAL A 193 10.78 -11.42 3.67
CA VAL A 193 11.46 -11.91 4.87
C VAL A 193 10.48 -12.10 6.00
N THR A 194 10.45 -13.28 6.60
CA THR A 194 9.62 -13.57 7.78
C THR A 194 10.46 -13.92 8.99
N VAL A 195 10.14 -13.30 10.13
CA VAL A 195 10.75 -13.58 11.44
C VAL A 195 9.71 -14.26 12.34
N ASP A 196 9.89 -15.54 12.59
CA ASP A 196 8.91 -16.36 13.33
C ASP A 196 9.61 -17.45 14.18
N LEU A 197 8.96 -17.85 15.27
CA LEU A 197 9.42 -18.92 16.17
C LEU A 197 8.94 -20.30 15.70
N ARG A 198 8.00 -20.33 14.75
CA ARG A 198 7.47 -21.55 14.11
C ARG A 198 7.36 -21.34 12.61
N MET A 199 7.31 -22.45 11.87
CA MET A 199 7.05 -22.40 10.43
C MET A 199 5.56 -22.10 10.17
N SER A 200 5.20 -20.82 10.06
CA SER A 200 3.82 -20.38 9.77
C SER A 200 3.53 -20.41 8.26
N THR A 201 2.27 -20.20 7.87
CA THR A 201 1.89 -20.11 6.45
C THR A 201 2.67 -19.00 5.75
N THR A 202 2.80 -17.82 6.38
CA THR A 202 3.66 -16.76 5.84
C THR A 202 5.10 -17.21 5.65
N SER A 203 5.68 -17.94 6.61
CA SER A 203 7.04 -18.47 6.50
C SER A 203 7.21 -19.44 5.33
N ILE A 204 6.21 -20.29 5.06
CA ILE A 204 6.25 -21.26 3.94
C ILE A 204 6.37 -20.56 2.57
N TYR A 205 5.77 -19.38 2.42
CA TYR A 205 5.80 -18.58 1.19
C TYR A 205 6.92 -17.52 1.17
N SER A 206 7.76 -17.43 2.21
CA SER A 206 8.83 -16.42 2.27
C SER A 206 10.13 -16.90 1.65
N ASP A 207 10.90 -15.97 1.09
CA ASP A 207 12.24 -16.25 0.56
C ASP A 207 13.24 -16.53 1.69
N ILE A 208 13.13 -15.77 2.79
CA ILE A 208 14.00 -15.89 3.96
C ILE A 208 13.13 -16.04 5.21
N VAL A 209 13.44 -17.06 6.00
CA VAL A 209 12.84 -17.29 7.33
C VAL A 209 13.93 -17.16 8.39
N LEU A 210 13.77 -16.19 9.29
CA LEU A 210 14.68 -15.96 10.41
C LEU A 210 14.06 -16.54 11.70
N PRO A 211 14.72 -17.50 12.37
CA PRO A 211 14.23 -18.03 13.64
C PRO A 211 14.33 -16.95 14.72
N THR A 212 13.23 -16.70 15.44
CA THR A 212 13.23 -15.81 16.62
C THR A 212 12.99 -16.57 17.91
N ALA A 213 13.53 -16.03 19.00
CA ALA A 213 13.27 -16.47 20.37
C ALA A 213 11.76 -16.54 20.66
N THR A 214 11.37 -17.53 21.46
CA THR A 214 10.01 -17.63 21.98
C THR A 214 9.73 -16.52 23.00
N TRP A 215 8.50 -16.47 23.52
CA TRP A 215 8.15 -15.48 24.55
C TRP A 215 8.87 -15.70 25.89
N TYR A 216 9.47 -16.88 26.12
CA TYR A 216 10.21 -17.22 27.35
C TYR A 216 11.73 -17.07 27.22
N GLU A 217 12.22 -16.59 26.07
CA GLU A 217 13.63 -16.53 25.74
C GLU A 217 14.08 -15.11 25.35
N LYS A 218 13.41 -14.07 25.87
CA LYS A 218 13.69 -12.66 25.58
C LYS A 218 13.35 -11.71 26.73
#